data_AF-A0A2P8GQA3-F1
#
_entry.id   AF-A0A2P8GQA3-F1
#
_cell.length_a   1.000
_cell.length_b   1.000
_cell.length_c   1.000
_cell.angle_alpha   90.00
_cell.angle_beta   90.00
_cell.angle_gamma   90.00
#
_symmetry.space_group_name_H-M   'P 1'
#
loop_
_entity.id
_entity.type
_entity.pdbx_description
1 polymer ?
#
loop_
_entity_poly.entity_id
_entity_poly.type
_entity_poly.pdbx_seq_one_letter_code
_entity_poly.pdbx_strand_id
1 'polypeptide(L)'
;MLDLAIDKYKQWRRRRNLDGLFSNGPSFAFVGVGQHSIDNLYPAILNMGVRIKYLYSRELQVAAQAAHLFPGCTGVSELSVILSDPSVQGVFICMKNEYQFPLVKACLDADKYVFVEKPAVNSYAALQQLMAHPHADKCMIAFNKRFSPLNRQLKKSIADTYSYQVRYITGAYPEGDAVMELFCHPINNVLQFFGPVEQYTLLHHPGAKGRIHLQLLVKHKQVTGMLELSSCYSWSLFADTLQCLTPRNVIEITYPGSFRITPLGRQFAGIPFDKIFNNQRQASETNYTTATPVAGNNPVVQYGYRDEIRYFVTQVQQGKMLHRASPATFTDTFRLLDELKQVIG
;
A
#
# COMPACT_ATOMS: atom_id res chain seq x y z
N MET A 1 -6.16 -7.18 43.89
CA MET A 1 -7.18 -6.77 42.89
C MET A 1 -6.56 -6.33 41.56
N LEU A 2 -5.44 -5.58 41.56
CA LEU A 2 -4.75 -5.15 40.34
C LEU A 2 -4.16 -6.32 39.54
N ASP A 3 -3.53 -7.31 40.19
CA ASP A 3 -2.90 -8.46 39.52
C ASP A 3 -3.93 -9.33 38.77
N LEU A 4 -5.08 -9.58 39.40
CA LEU A 4 -6.19 -10.30 38.77
C LEU A 4 -6.72 -9.58 37.52
N ALA A 5 -6.75 -8.25 37.53
CA ALA A 5 -7.16 -7.44 36.38
C ALA A 5 -6.10 -7.48 35.26
N ILE A 6 -4.82 -7.42 35.60
CA ILE A 6 -3.70 -7.56 34.66
C ILE A 6 -3.72 -8.93 33.99
N ASP A 7 -3.95 -10.00 34.74
CA ASP A 7 -3.96 -11.36 34.20
C ASP A 7 -5.17 -11.63 33.31
N LYS A 8 -6.36 -11.15 33.70
CA LYS A 8 -7.54 -11.15 32.83
C LYS A 8 -7.28 -10.40 31.52
N TYR A 9 -6.61 -9.24 31.59
CA TYR A 9 -6.22 -8.48 30.39
C TYR A 9 -5.22 -9.24 29.51
N LYS A 10 -4.16 -9.85 30.10
CA LYS A 10 -3.18 -10.66 29.37
C LYS A 10 -3.83 -11.87 28.70
N GLN A 11 -4.74 -12.56 29.38
CA GLN A 11 -5.45 -13.71 28.85
C GLN A 11 -6.39 -13.30 27.71
N TRP A 12 -7.14 -12.20 27.88
CA TRP A 12 -7.97 -11.63 26.83
C TRP A 12 -7.14 -11.24 25.60
N ARG A 13 -6.02 -10.53 25.80
CA ARG A 13 -5.11 -10.12 24.72
C ARG A 13 -4.52 -11.33 23.99
N ARG A 14 -4.14 -12.39 24.73
CA ARG A 14 -3.63 -13.64 24.15
C ARG A 14 -4.69 -14.32 23.29
N ARG A 15 -5.90 -14.51 23.82
CA ARG A 15 -7.02 -15.10 23.07
C ARG A 15 -7.30 -14.31 21.80
N ARG A 16 -7.48 -12.99 21.93
CA ARG A 16 -7.68 -12.08 20.78
C ARG A 16 -6.57 -12.19 19.72
N ASN A 17 -5.31 -12.33 20.12
CA ASN A 17 -4.21 -12.49 19.17
C ASN A 17 -4.26 -13.85 18.44
N LEU A 18 -4.61 -14.92 19.15
CA LEU A 18 -4.74 -16.27 18.60
C LEU A 18 -5.99 -16.42 17.73
N ASP A 19 -7.11 -15.82 18.12
CA ASP A 19 -8.37 -15.79 17.35
C ASP A 19 -8.21 -15.02 16.02
N GLY A 20 -7.22 -14.13 15.95
CA GLY A 20 -6.86 -13.41 14.73
C GLY A 20 -5.94 -14.18 13.78
N LEU A 21 -5.50 -15.39 14.15
CA LEU A 21 -4.76 -16.28 13.25
C LEU A 21 -5.73 -17.00 12.32
N PHE A 22 -5.33 -17.15 11.06
CA PHE A 22 -6.18 -17.73 10.02
C PHE A 22 -5.93 -19.23 9.80
N SER A 23 -5.61 -19.98 10.87
CA SER A 23 -5.18 -21.38 10.79
C SER A 23 -6.31 -22.36 10.47
N ASN A 24 -7.56 -22.03 10.84
CA ASN A 24 -8.76 -22.85 10.60
C ASN A 24 -9.62 -22.31 9.44
N GLY A 25 -9.05 -21.44 8.60
CA GLY A 25 -9.75 -20.76 7.51
C GLY A 25 -9.58 -21.40 6.12
N PRO A 26 -9.95 -20.67 5.04
CA PRO A 26 -9.68 -21.02 3.65
C PRO A 26 -8.26 -21.51 3.43
N SER A 27 -8.09 -22.37 2.44
CA SER A 27 -6.78 -22.55 1.83
C SER A 27 -6.56 -21.48 0.76
N PHE A 28 -5.35 -20.94 0.72
CA PHE A 28 -4.90 -20.00 -0.29
C PHE A 28 -3.80 -20.62 -1.14
N ALA A 29 -3.56 -20.06 -2.31
CA ALA A 29 -2.35 -20.31 -3.09
C ALA A 29 -1.51 -19.04 -3.21
N PHE A 30 -0.22 -19.19 -3.44
CA PHE A 30 0.69 -18.09 -3.70
C PHE A 30 1.41 -18.31 -5.03
N VAL A 31 1.40 -17.32 -5.92
CA VAL A 31 2.00 -17.33 -7.24
C VAL A 31 3.15 -16.32 -7.24
N GLY A 32 4.38 -16.83 -7.28
CA GLY A 32 5.61 -16.03 -7.40
C GLY A 32 6.55 -16.10 -6.20
N VAL A 33 7.82 -16.38 -6.51
CA VAL A 33 8.93 -16.56 -5.55
C VAL A 33 9.99 -15.49 -5.77
N GLY A 34 9.54 -14.24 -5.81
CA GLY A 34 10.42 -13.08 -5.95
C GLY A 34 10.92 -12.55 -4.61
N GLN A 35 11.95 -11.72 -4.65
CA GLN A 35 12.53 -11.08 -3.47
C GLN A 35 11.48 -10.32 -2.65
N HIS A 36 10.58 -9.59 -3.31
CA HIS A 36 9.50 -8.86 -2.63
C HIS A 36 8.57 -9.79 -1.83
N SER A 37 8.22 -10.96 -2.38
CA SER A 37 7.43 -11.99 -1.69
C SER A 37 8.18 -12.50 -0.46
N ILE A 38 9.46 -12.85 -0.62
CA ILE A 38 10.30 -13.43 0.43
C ILE A 38 10.49 -12.46 1.60
N ASP A 39 10.75 -11.18 1.31
CA ASP A 39 11.09 -10.20 2.33
C ASP A 39 9.86 -9.61 3.05
N ASN A 40 8.71 -9.53 2.37
CA ASN A 40 7.56 -8.77 2.88
C ASN A 40 6.28 -9.61 3.02
N LEU A 41 5.85 -10.28 1.95
CA LEU A 41 4.54 -10.94 1.92
C LEU A 41 4.57 -12.27 2.69
N TYR A 42 5.57 -13.12 2.48
CA TYR A 42 5.69 -14.41 3.18
C TYR A 42 5.78 -14.22 4.70
N PRO A 43 6.64 -13.32 5.25
CA PRO A 43 6.70 -13.11 6.68
C PRO A 43 5.36 -12.63 7.26
N ALA A 44 4.64 -11.75 6.55
CA ALA A 44 3.32 -11.28 6.97
C ALA A 44 2.29 -12.42 7.02
N ILE A 45 2.25 -13.24 5.96
CA ILE A 45 1.34 -14.39 5.81
C ILE A 45 1.61 -15.43 6.90
N LEU A 46 2.88 -15.79 7.11
CA LEU A 46 3.31 -16.73 8.16
C LEU A 46 2.96 -16.23 9.55
N ASN A 47 3.23 -14.95 9.84
CA ASN A 47 2.93 -14.36 11.14
C ASN A 47 1.43 -14.35 11.47
N MET A 48 0.57 -14.31 10.45
CA MET A 48 -0.88 -14.36 10.61
C MET A 48 -1.45 -15.78 10.55
N GLY A 49 -0.62 -16.81 10.36
CA GLY A 49 -1.07 -18.20 10.25
C GLY A 49 -2.00 -18.45 9.07
N VAL A 50 -1.84 -17.70 7.98
CA VAL A 50 -2.62 -17.91 6.75
C VAL A 50 -2.17 -19.21 6.09
N ARG A 51 -3.11 -20.11 5.81
CA ARG A 51 -2.82 -21.41 5.21
C ARG A 51 -2.56 -21.31 3.71
N ILE A 52 -1.30 -21.45 3.30
CA ILE A 52 -0.91 -21.58 1.89
C ILE A 52 -0.84 -23.06 1.54
N LYS A 53 -1.75 -23.54 0.68
CA LYS A 53 -1.80 -24.93 0.21
C LYS A 53 -0.86 -25.17 -0.96
N TYR A 54 -0.80 -24.23 -1.90
CA TYR A 54 0.09 -24.32 -3.05
C TYR A 54 0.94 -23.07 -3.18
N LEU A 55 2.19 -23.28 -3.58
CA LEU A 55 3.09 -22.22 -3.97
C LEU A 55 3.56 -22.50 -5.39
N TYR A 56 3.31 -21.56 -6.28
CA TYR A 56 3.60 -21.68 -7.70
C TYR A 56 4.83 -20.88 -8.10
N SER A 57 5.67 -21.51 -8.92
CA SER A 57 6.72 -20.88 -9.72
C SER A 57 6.80 -21.60 -11.08
N ARG A 58 7.34 -20.94 -12.10
CA ARG A 58 7.61 -21.60 -13.40
C ARG A 58 8.56 -22.79 -13.25
N GLU A 59 9.46 -22.71 -12.28
CA GLU A 59 10.41 -23.78 -11.95
C GLU A 59 9.92 -24.54 -10.73
N LEU A 60 9.58 -25.83 -10.90
CA LEU A 60 9.04 -26.67 -9.84
C LEU A 60 9.97 -26.75 -8.63
N GLN A 61 11.29 -26.81 -8.86
CA GLN A 61 12.29 -26.88 -7.79
C GLN A 61 12.24 -25.61 -6.91
N VAL A 62 12.13 -24.43 -7.51
CA VAL A 62 12.01 -23.15 -6.80
C VAL A 62 10.71 -23.12 -6.00
N ALA A 63 9.62 -23.56 -6.60
CA ALA A 63 8.33 -23.65 -5.92
C ALA A 63 8.38 -24.59 -4.70
N ALA A 64 8.98 -25.78 -4.86
CA ALA A 64 9.11 -26.77 -3.80
C ALA A 64 9.97 -26.26 -2.63
N GLN A 65 11.10 -25.60 -2.93
CA GLN A 65 11.97 -25.00 -1.91
C GLN A 65 11.23 -23.92 -1.11
N ALA A 66 10.52 -23.03 -1.77
CA ALA A 66 9.75 -21.98 -1.10
C ALA A 66 8.56 -22.55 -0.30
N ALA A 67 7.94 -23.63 -0.77
CA ALA A 67 6.84 -24.29 -0.07
C ALA A 67 7.24 -24.80 1.32
N HIS A 68 8.51 -25.16 1.55
CA HIS A 68 9.01 -25.57 2.87
C HIS A 68 8.84 -24.50 3.96
N LEU A 69 8.66 -23.23 3.59
CA LEU A 69 8.39 -22.15 4.53
C LEU A 69 6.98 -22.26 5.14
N PHE A 70 6.05 -22.90 4.45
CA PHE A 70 4.62 -22.95 4.81
C PHE A 70 4.21 -24.37 5.22
N PRO A 71 3.70 -24.56 6.45
CA PRO A 71 3.26 -25.88 6.91
C PRO A 71 2.19 -26.51 6.00
N GLY A 72 2.46 -27.69 5.46
CA GLY A 72 1.53 -28.43 4.59
C GLY A 72 1.35 -27.82 3.20
N CYS A 73 2.26 -26.95 2.76
CA CYS A 73 2.26 -26.38 1.42
C CYS A 73 2.98 -27.28 0.41
N THR A 74 2.45 -27.37 -0.81
CA THR A 74 3.06 -28.08 -1.92
C THR A 74 3.52 -27.09 -2.99
N GLY A 75 4.77 -27.20 -3.43
CA GLY A 75 5.28 -26.48 -4.58
C GLY A 75 4.71 -27.04 -5.89
N VAL A 76 4.24 -26.18 -6.80
CA VAL A 76 3.67 -26.57 -8.09
C VAL A 76 4.24 -25.71 -9.22
N SER A 77 4.33 -26.26 -10.43
CA SER A 77 4.70 -25.52 -11.65
C SER A 77 3.57 -25.39 -12.67
N GLU A 78 2.44 -26.05 -12.40
CA GLU A 78 1.25 -26.03 -13.25
C GLU A 78 0.15 -25.21 -12.57
N LEU A 79 -0.23 -24.08 -13.18
CA LEU A 79 -1.25 -23.20 -12.62
C LEU A 79 -2.61 -23.89 -12.52
N SER A 80 -2.90 -24.84 -13.42
CA SER A 80 -4.14 -25.63 -13.44
C SER A 80 -4.42 -26.36 -12.12
N VAL A 81 -3.38 -26.75 -11.37
CA VAL A 81 -3.52 -27.37 -10.04
C VAL A 81 -4.19 -26.42 -9.05
N ILE A 82 -3.87 -25.12 -9.12
CA ILE A 82 -4.48 -24.09 -8.27
C ILE A 82 -5.90 -23.77 -8.76
N LEU A 83 -6.09 -23.62 -10.07
CA LEU A 83 -7.37 -23.19 -10.65
C LEU A 83 -8.47 -24.24 -10.45
N SER A 84 -8.13 -25.53 -10.61
CA SER A 84 -9.08 -26.64 -10.52
C SER A 84 -9.41 -27.09 -9.10
N ASP A 85 -8.63 -26.69 -8.09
CA ASP A 85 -8.84 -27.11 -6.71
C ASP A 85 -9.90 -26.24 -6.01
N PRO A 86 -11.10 -26.75 -5.70
CA PRO A 86 -12.17 -25.96 -5.08
C PRO A 86 -11.85 -25.55 -3.64
N SER A 87 -10.89 -26.20 -2.96
CA SER A 87 -10.50 -25.84 -1.60
C SER A 87 -9.63 -24.57 -1.54
N VAL A 88 -9.02 -24.18 -2.66
CA VAL A 88 -8.32 -22.89 -2.78
C VAL A 88 -9.37 -21.81 -3.05
N GLN A 89 -9.56 -20.89 -2.10
CA GLN A 89 -10.57 -19.83 -2.23
C GLN A 89 -9.95 -18.49 -2.68
N GLY A 90 -8.67 -18.29 -2.44
CA GLY A 90 -7.96 -17.07 -2.83
C GLY A 90 -6.52 -17.34 -3.26
N VAL A 91 -6.02 -16.48 -4.15
CA VAL A 91 -4.68 -16.55 -4.74
C VAL A 91 -3.97 -15.22 -4.53
N PHE A 92 -2.77 -15.27 -3.95
CA PHE A 92 -1.83 -14.16 -3.94
C PHE A 92 -0.96 -14.23 -5.19
N ILE A 93 -0.83 -13.14 -5.93
CA ILE A 93 -0.02 -13.02 -7.14
C ILE A 93 1.01 -11.92 -6.91
N CYS A 94 2.28 -12.28 -6.95
CA CYS A 94 3.41 -11.36 -6.86
C CYS A 94 4.48 -11.80 -7.86
N MET A 95 4.28 -11.38 -9.11
CA MET A 95 5.12 -11.71 -10.25
C MET A 95 5.62 -10.43 -10.91
N LYS A 96 6.56 -10.53 -11.87
CA LYS A 96 6.90 -9.36 -12.70
C LYS A 96 5.64 -8.86 -13.42
N ASN A 97 5.52 -7.54 -13.57
CA ASN A 97 4.33 -6.84 -14.06
C ASN A 97 3.75 -7.42 -15.36
N GLU A 98 4.62 -7.76 -16.32
CA GLU A 98 4.23 -8.33 -17.61
C GLU A 98 3.48 -9.68 -17.51
N TYR A 99 3.64 -10.42 -16.42
CA TYR A 99 2.99 -11.72 -16.23
C TYR A 99 1.74 -11.65 -15.34
N GLN A 100 1.50 -10.55 -14.62
CA GLN A 100 0.45 -10.53 -13.60
C GLN A 100 -0.95 -10.58 -14.20
N PHE A 101 -1.22 -9.77 -15.23
CA PHE A 101 -2.60 -9.60 -15.74
C PHE A 101 -3.23 -10.90 -16.28
N PRO A 102 -2.53 -11.74 -17.09
CA PRO A 102 -3.07 -13.03 -17.51
C PRO A 102 -3.36 -13.98 -16.33
N LEU A 103 -2.49 -14.00 -15.31
CA LEU A 103 -2.66 -14.83 -14.12
C LEU A 103 -3.88 -14.39 -13.28
N VAL A 104 -4.08 -13.07 -13.15
CA VAL A 104 -5.25 -12.49 -12.50
C VAL A 104 -6.52 -12.95 -13.20
N LYS A 105 -6.62 -12.80 -14.53
CA LYS A 105 -7.80 -13.23 -15.29
C LYS A 105 -8.08 -14.71 -15.11
N ALA A 106 -7.07 -15.57 -15.28
CA ALA A 106 -7.23 -17.01 -15.13
C ALA A 106 -7.75 -17.41 -13.74
N CYS A 107 -7.29 -16.74 -12.67
CA CYS A 107 -7.79 -16.99 -11.32
C CYS A 107 -9.23 -16.51 -11.13
N LEU A 108 -9.60 -15.36 -11.69
CA LEU A 108 -10.96 -14.84 -11.63
C LEU A 108 -11.93 -15.70 -12.46
N ASP A 109 -11.52 -16.20 -13.62
CA ASP A 109 -12.27 -17.15 -14.45
C ASP A 109 -12.56 -18.47 -13.69
N ALA A 110 -11.65 -18.88 -12.81
CA ALA A 110 -11.81 -20.02 -11.91
C ALA A 110 -12.55 -19.68 -10.59
N ASP A 111 -13.24 -18.54 -10.55
CA ASP A 111 -14.02 -18.02 -9.42
C ASP A 111 -13.22 -17.77 -8.13
N LYS A 112 -11.90 -17.63 -8.22
CA LYS A 112 -11.00 -17.38 -7.08
C LYS A 112 -10.94 -15.91 -6.72
N TYR A 113 -10.79 -15.61 -5.44
CA TYR A 113 -10.37 -14.28 -5.02
C TYR A 113 -8.90 -14.04 -5.37
N VAL A 114 -8.56 -12.83 -5.79
CA VAL A 114 -7.20 -12.48 -6.23
C VAL A 114 -6.68 -11.28 -5.45
N PHE A 115 -5.53 -11.47 -4.82
CA PHE A 115 -4.66 -10.40 -4.36
C PHE A 115 -3.51 -10.29 -5.37
N VAL A 116 -3.29 -9.12 -5.95
CA VAL A 116 -2.20 -8.91 -6.92
C VAL A 116 -1.32 -7.74 -6.51
N GLU A 117 -0.01 -7.96 -6.48
CA GLU A 117 1.00 -6.94 -6.16
C GLU A 117 0.97 -5.79 -7.18
N LYS A 118 1.30 -4.56 -6.76
CA LYS A 118 1.20 -3.38 -7.60
C LYS A 118 2.47 -3.17 -8.47
N PRO A 119 2.33 -2.70 -9.71
CA PRO A 119 1.08 -2.44 -10.43
C PRO A 119 0.52 -3.74 -11.03
N ALA A 120 -0.77 -4.01 -10.79
CA ALA A 120 -1.44 -5.20 -11.33
C ALA A 120 -1.53 -5.22 -12.87
N VAL A 121 -1.47 -4.04 -13.47
CA VAL A 121 -1.57 -3.78 -14.91
C VAL A 121 -0.62 -2.63 -15.27
N ASN A 122 -0.23 -2.52 -16.54
CA ASN A 122 0.77 -1.55 -17.00
C ASN A 122 0.17 -0.33 -17.73
N SER A 123 -1.16 -0.21 -17.78
CA SER A 123 -1.87 0.91 -18.41
C SER A 123 -3.28 1.07 -17.85
N TYR A 124 -3.86 2.25 -18.04
CA TYR A 124 -5.26 2.54 -17.77
C TYR A 124 -6.19 1.67 -18.62
N ALA A 125 -5.86 1.45 -19.89
CA ALA A 125 -6.65 0.58 -20.77
C ALA A 125 -6.71 -0.87 -20.24
N ALA A 126 -5.58 -1.40 -19.75
CA ALA A 126 -5.56 -2.73 -19.12
C ALA A 126 -6.33 -2.75 -17.79
N LEU A 127 -6.31 -1.65 -17.01
CA LEU A 127 -7.16 -1.54 -15.82
C LEU A 127 -8.65 -1.59 -16.20
N GLN A 128 -9.06 -0.90 -17.27
CA GLN A 128 -10.44 -0.93 -17.74
C GLN A 128 -10.88 -2.34 -18.15
N GLN A 129 -10.00 -3.11 -18.79
CA GLN A 129 -10.27 -4.52 -19.08
C GLN A 129 -10.45 -5.35 -17.81
N LEU A 130 -9.62 -5.12 -16.79
CA LEU A 130 -9.76 -5.79 -15.50
C LEU A 130 -11.06 -5.40 -14.78
N MET A 131 -11.44 -4.11 -14.83
CA MET A 131 -12.68 -3.60 -14.25
C MET A 131 -13.93 -4.18 -14.93
N ALA A 132 -13.86 -4.43 -16.23
CA ALA A 132 -14.95 -5.01 -17.01
C ALA A 132 -15.12 -6.53 -16.78
N HIS A 133 -14.18 -7.18 -16.06
CA HIS A 133 -14.28 -8.60 -15.75
C HIS A 133 -15.50 -8.88 -14.84
N PRO A 134 -16.32 -9.92 -15.08
CA PRO A 134 -17.52 -10.20 -14.27
C PRO A 134 -17.25 -10.37 -12.77
N HIS A 135 -16.06 -10.86 -12.42
CA HIS A 135 -15.59 -11.07 -11.05
C HIS A 135 -14.55 -10.03 -10.59
N ALA A 136 -14.52 -8.83 -11.18
CA ALA A 136 -13.55 -7.78 -10.82
C ALA A 136 -13.62 -7.39 -9.33
N ASP A 137 -14.76 -7.57 -8.68
CA ASP A 137 -14.99 -7.35 -7.24
C ASP A 137 -14.28 -8.36 -6.32
N LYS A 138 -13.88 -9.52 -6.87
CA LYS A 138 -13.01 -10.52 -6.23
C LYS A 138 -11.53 -10.26 -6.46
N CYS A 139 -11.16 -9.21 -7.19
CA CYS A 139 -9.78 -8.78 -7.38
C CYS A 139 -9.44 -7.62 -6.43
N MET A 140 -8.24 -7.64 -5.87
CA MET A 140 -7.64 -6.56 -5.11
C MET A 140 -6.24 -6.23 -5.62
N ILE A 141 -6.00 -4.95 -5.90
CA ILE A 141 -4.66 -4.43 -6.22
C ILE A 141 -3.99 -3.95 -4.94
N ALA A 142 -2.82 -4.51 -4.64
CA ALA A 142 -2.15 -4.37 -3.37
C ALA A 142 -1.33 -3.06 -3.22
N PHE A 143 -2.02 -1.93 -3.10
CA PHE A 143 -1.42 -0.67 -2.67
C PHE A 143 -1.31 -0.60 -1.13
N ASN A 144 -0.31 -1.29 -0.59
CA ASN A 144 -0.05 -1.45 0.85
C ASN A 144 -0.15 -0.14 1.66
N LYS A 145 0.32 0.98 1.10
CA LYS A 145 0.29 2.29 1.76
C LYS A 145 -1.12 2.71 2.18
N ARG A 146 -2.17 2.33 1.44
CA ARG A 146 -3.59 2.56 1.82
C ARG A 146 -3.97 1.92 3.16
N PHE A 147 -3.23 0.90 3.58
CA PHE A 147 -3.43 0.16 4.82
C PHE A 147 -2.46 0.57 5.93
N SER A 148 -1.51 1.48 5.65
CA SER A 148 -0.52 1.94 6.64
C SER A 148 -1.20 2.60 7.86
N PRO A 149 -0.64 2.41 9.07
CA PRO A 149 -1.11 3.11 10.28
C PRO A 149 -1.09 4.63 10.13
N LEU A 150 -0.08 5.18 9.45
CA LEU A 150 0.06 6.61 9.17
C LEU A 150 -1.10 7.16 8.34
N ASN A 151 -1.50 6.45 7.29
CA ASN A 151 -2.67 6.86 6.49
C ASN A 151 -3.97 6.79 7.27
N ARG A 152 -4.11 5.80 8.17
CA ARG A 152 -5.26 5.73 9.08
C ARG A 152 -5.31 6.92 10.04
N GLN A 153 -4.15 7.39 10.51
CA GLN A 153 -4.04 8.57 11.36
C GLN A 153 -4.33 9.85 10.57
N LEU A 154 -3.78 9.97 9.36
CA LEU A 154 -4.02 11.10 8.46
C LEU A 154 -5.52 11.26 8.18
N LYS A 155 -6.22 10.17 7.84
CA LYS A 155 -7.66 10.20 7.56
C LYS A 155 -8.50 10.86 8.67
N LYS A 156 -8.05 10.79 9.93
CA LYS A 156 -8.75 11.40 11.08
C LYS A 156 -8.48 12.90 11.24
N SER A 157 -7.45 13.42 10.59
CA SER A 157 -6.91 14.77 10.85
C SER A 157 -6.89 15.66 9.61
N ILE A 158 -7.21 15.12 8.43
CA ILE A 158 -7.05 15.79 7.13
C ILE A 158 -8.27 16.63 6.70
N ALA A 159 -9.40 16.55 7.43
CA ALA A 159 -10.58 17.36 7.16
C ALA A 159 -10.20 18.85 7.21
N ASP A 160 -10.52 19.60 6.16
CA ASP A 160 -10.15 21.02 5.93
C ASP A 160 -8.71 21.28 5.46
N THR A 161 -7.97 20.28 5.02
CA THR A 161 -6.74 20.56 4.25
C THR A 161 -7.09 21.42 3.05
N TYR A 162 -6.33 22.49 2.79
CA TYR A 162 -6.49 23.32 1.58
C TYR A 162 -5.24 23.31 0.70
N SER A 163 -4.08 22.89 1.24
CA SER A 163 -2.84 22.73 0.49
C SER A 163 -2.06 21.52 0.97
N TYR A 164 -1.37 20.82 0.06
CA TYR A 164 -0.41 19.78 0.42
C TYR A 164 0.89 19.87 -0.38
N GLN A 165 1.93 19.25 0.16
CA GLN A 165 3.20 19.03 -0.54
C GLN A 165 3.61 17.56 -0.38
N VAL A 166 3.96 16.92 -1.48
CA VAL A 166 4.50 15.57 -1.50
C VAL A 166 5.89 15.61 -2.11
N ARG A 167 6.80 14.86 -1.49
CA ARG A 167 8.12 14.61 -2.05
C ARG A 167 8.40 13.13 -1.97
N TYR A 168 8.53 12.53 -3.16
CA TYR A 168 8.88 11.13 -3.36
C TYR A 168 10.12 11.07 -4.24
N ILE A 169 11.27 10.87 -3.60
CA ILE A 169 12.57 10.83 -4.26
C ILE A 169 13.24 9.48 -4.04
N THR A 170 13.81 8.93 -5.10
CA THR A 170 14.43 7.62 -5.14
C THR A 170 15.74 7.66 -5.93
N GLY A 171 16.46 6.55 -5.88
CA GLY A 171 17.57 6.31 -6.79
C GLY A 171 17.12 6.03 -8.22
N ALA A 172 18.11 5.89 -9.11
CA ALA A 172 17.89 5.41 -10.47
C ALA A 172 17.21 4.04 -10.47
N TYR A 173 16.31 3.82 -11.43
CA TYR A 173 15.49 2.61 -11.56
C TYR A 173 15.55 2.11 -13.02
N PRO A 174 16.71 1.61 -13.50
CA PRO A 174 16.88 1.15 -14.88
C PRO A 174 16.10 -0.14 -15.22
N GLU A 175 15.66 -0.89 -14.21
CA GLU A 175 15.03 -2.20 -14.36
C GLU A 175 13.54 -2.18 -14.72
N GLY A 176 12.88 -1.01 -14.68
CA GLY A 176 11.44 -0.92 -14.85
C GLY A 176 10.89 0.48 -15.09
N ASP A 177 9.57 0.60 -15.03
CA ASP A 177 8.85 1.85 -15.28
C ASP A 177 8.68 2.64 -13.97
N ALA A 178 9.52 3.66 -13.76
CA ALA A 178 9.47 4.46 -12.54
C ALA A 178 8.11 5.12 -12.29
N VAL A 179 7.37 5.50 -13.35
CA VAL A 179 6.05 6.12 -13.20
C VAL A 179 5.05 5.09 -12.66
N MET A 180 4.97 3.93 -13.32
CA MET A 180 4.00 2.89 -12.96
C MET A 180 4.35 2.11 -11.69
N GLU A 181 5.64 1.97 -11.37
CA GLU A 181 6.11 1.05 -10.32
C GLU A 181 6.51 1.76 -9.03
N LEU A 182 7.01 2.99 -9.14
CA LEU A 182 7.45 3.80 -8.00
C LEU A 182 6.48 4.96 -7.73
N PHE A 183 6.24 5.83 -8.71
CA PHE A 183 5.44 7.04 -8.53
C PHE A 183 3.93 6.77 -8.38
N CYS A 184 3.48 5.56 -8.72
CA CYS A 184 2.12 5.11 -8.45
C CYS A 184 1.77 5.19 -6.95
N HIS A 185 2.73 5.00 -6.05
CA HIS A 185 2.51 5.07 -4.60
C HIS A 185 2.09 6.47 -4.13
N PRO A 186 2.90 7.53 -4.30
CA PRO A 186 2.52 8.89 -3.90
C PRO A 186 1.28 9.38 -4.66
N ILE A 187 1.14 9.07 -5.96
CA ILE A 187 -0.02 9.48 -6.77
C ILE A 187 -1.31 8.86 -6.24
N ASN A 188 -1.35 7.53 -6.06
CA ASN A 188 -2.50 6.86 -5.48
C ASN A 188 -2.83 7.37 -4.08
N ASN A 189 -1.80 7.68 -3.27
CA ASN A 189 -1.99 8.19 -1.92
C ASN A 189 -2.69 9.56 -1.93
N VAL A 190 -2.23 10.48 -2.77
CA VAL A 190 -2.82 11.81 -2.96
C VAL A 190 -4.27 11.70 -3.45
N LEU A 191 -4.52 10.90 -4.49
CA LEU A 191 -5.86 10.73 -5.06
C LEU A 191 -6.85 10.11 -4.06
N GLN A 192 -6.39 9.17 -3.23
CA GLN A 192 -7.21 8.59 -2.17
C GLN A 192 -7.67 9.63 -1.14
N PHE A 193 -6.84 10.62 -0.80
CA PHE A 193 -7.15 11.60 0.25
C PHE A 193 -7.85 12.86 -0.27
N PHE A 194 -7.45 13.33 -1.45
CA PHE A 194 -7.90 14.61 -1.99
C PHE A 194 -8.84 14.47 -3.18
N GLY A 195 -9.08 13.24 -3.64
CA GLY A 195 -9.97 12.94 -4.76
C GLY A 195 -9.27 13.10 -6.12
N PRO A 196 -10.03 13.00 -7.23
CA PRO A 196 -9.49 13.13 -8.58
C PRO A 196 -8.84 14.48 -8.81
N VAL A 197 -7.88 14.50 -9.73
CA VAL A 197 -7.26 15.74 -10.23
C VAL A 197 -8.19 16.37 -11.26
N GLU A 198 -8.53 17.65 -11.07
CA GLU A 198 -9.30 18.45 -12.03
C GLU A 198 -8.37 19.11 -13.05
N GLN A 199 -7.20 19.57 -12.60
CA GLN A 199 -6.20 20.22 -13.44
C GLN A 199 -4.80 20.02 -12.82
N TYR A 200 -3.77 19.92 -13.66
CA TYR A 200 -2.39 20.02 -13.21
C TYR A 200 -1.51 20.78 -14.21
N THR A 201 -0.38 21.28 -13.71
CA THR A 201 0.76 21.74 -14.50
C THR A 201 1.94 20.85 -14.17
N LEU A 202 2.68 20.41 -15.19
CA LEU A 202 3.83 19.52 -15.05
C LEU A 202 5.07 20.19 -15.64
N LEU A 203 6.16 20.17 -14.87
CA LEU A 203 7.51 20.36 -15.38
C LEU A 203 8.22 19.02 -15.34
N HIS A 204 8.75 18.60 -16.48
CA HIS A 204 9.54 17.38 -16.61
C HIS A 204 10.99 17.74 -16.93
N HIS A 205 11.91 17.26 -16.10
CA HIS A 205 13.34 17.32 -16.35
C HIS A 205 13.87 15.89 -16.58
N PRO A 206 14.25 15.54 -17.83
CA PRO A 206 14.87 14.26 -18.11
C PRO A 206 16.28 14.23 -17.51
N GLY A 207 16.53 13.28 -16.61
CA GLY A 207 17.82 13.03 -16.02
C GLY A 207 18.68 12.08 -16.87
N ALA A 208 19.98 12.03 -16.59
CA ALA A 208 20.90 11.14 -17.29
C ALA A 208 20.47 9.66 -17.16
N LYS A 209 20.63 8.88 -18.23
CA LYS A 209 20.34 7.44 -18.28
C LYS A 209 18.89 7.08 -17.93
N GLY A 210 17.91 7.84 -18.44
CA GLY A 210 16.49 7.54 -18.28
C GLY A 210 15.92 7.87 -16.88
N ARG A 211 16.64 8.65 -16.08
CA ARG A 211 16.11 9.13 -14.79
C ARG A 211 15.06 10.20 -15.05
N ILE A 212 14.08 10.30 -14.16
CA ILE A 212 12.92 11.17 -14.34
C ILE A 212 12.86 12.10 -13.13
N HIS A 213 12.60 13.39 -13.38
CA HIS A 213 12.25 14.35 -12.35
C HIS A 213 11.01 15.13 -12.77
N LEU A 214 9.93 14.96 -12.02
CA LEU A 214 8.64 15.61 -12.26
C LEU A 214 8.33 16.56 -11.11
N GLN A 215 7.91 17.77 -11.46
CA GLN A 215 7.32 18.73 -10.55
C GLN A 215 5.89 19.01 -11.01
N LEU A 216 4.92 18.69 -10.16
CA LEU A 216 3.51 18.86 -10.46
C LEU A 216 2.91 19.93 -9.54
N LEU A 217 2.18 20.87 -10.11
CA LEU A 217 1.19 21.68 -9.41
C LEU A 217 -0.19 21.14 -9.73
N VAL A 218 -0.93 20.72 -8.71
CA VAL A 218 -2.16 19.94 -8.87
C VAL A 218 -3.32 20.68 -8.22
N LYS A 219 -4.48 20.68 -8.90
CA LYS A 219 -5.75 21.16 -8.37
C LYS A 219 -6.75 20.01 -8.30
N HIS A 220 -7.28 19.81 -7.11
CA HIS A 220 -8.46 19.00 -6.83
C HIS A 220 -9.64 19.95 -6.56
N LYS A 221 -10.83 19.38 -6.33
CA LYS A 221 -12.07 20.14 -6.08
C LYS A 221 -11.96 21.19 -4.95
N GLN A 222 -11.24 20.88 -3.88
CA GLN A 222 -11.15 21.74 -2.67
C GLN A 222 -9.71 22.01 -2.21
N VAL A 223 -8.73 21.38 -2.84
CA VAL A 223 -7.33 21.33 -2.39
C VAL A 223 -6.40 21.58 -3.56
N THR A 224 -5.33 22.32 -3.33
CA THR A 224 -4.20 22.39 -4.24
C THR A 224 -2.99 21.65 -3.67
N GLY A 225 -2.12 21.19 -4.56
CA GLY A 225 -1.01 20.33 -4.21
C GLY A 225 0.24 20.65 -5.00
N MET A 226 1.39 20.33 -4.42
CA MET A 226 2.65 20.24 -5.13
C MET A 226 3.25 18.85 -4.93
N LEU A 227 3.73 18.23 -6.01
CA LEU A 227 4.44 16.94 -5.94
C LEU A 227 5.80 17.06 -6.60
N GLU A 228 6.85 16.61 -5.90
CA GLU A 228 8.13 16.25 -6.48
C GLU A 228 8.20 14.71 -6.58
N LEU A 229 8.33 14.19 -7.80
CA LEU A 229 8.48 12.75 -8.07
C LEU A 229 9.78 12.56 -8.84
N SER A 230 10.78 11.88 -8.25
CA SER A 230 12.09 11.80 -8.90
C SER A 230 12.87 10.52 -8.65
N SER A 231 13.48 10.00 -9.71
CA SER A 231 14.51 8.95 -9.68
C SER A 231 15.93 9.49 -9.95
N CYS A 232 16.10 10.82 -9.90
CA CYS A 232 17.38 11.47 -10.16
C CYS A 232 18.37 11.42 -8.99
N TYR A 233 17.92 10.95 -7.81
CA TYR A 233 18.70 10.96 -6.57
C TYR A 233 19.48 9.64 -6.36
N SER A 234 20.00 9.43 -5.15
CA SER A 234 20.56 8.16 -4.68
C SER A 234 19.49 7.41 -3.87
N TRP A 235 19.52 6.07 -3.89
CA TRP A 235 18.69 5.24 -3.01
C TRP A 235 18.96 5.50 -1.52
N SER A 236 20.17 5.98 -1.17
CA SER A 236 20.48 6.41 0.20
C SER A 236 19.80 7.71 0.63
N LEU A 237 19.26 8.47 -0.33
CA LEU A 237 18.52 9.71 -0.09
C LEU A 237 17.01 9.51 -0.27
N PHE A 238 16.54 8.26 -0.24
CA PHE A 238 15.13 7.95 -0.37
C PHE A 238 14.30 8.79 0.61
N ALA A 239 13.29 9.47 0.10
CA ALA A 239 12.33 10.19 0.93
C ALA A 239 10.93 10.01 0.36
N ASP A 240 9.99 9.73 1.25
CA ASP A 240 8.57 9.66 0.97
C ASP A 240 7.86 10.46 2.06
N THR A 241 7.49 11.68 1.70
CA THR A 241 6.93 12.66 2.64
C THR A 241 5.64 13.27 2.11
N LEU A 242 4.75 13.58 3.05
CA LEU A 242 3.52 14.32 2.81
C LEU A 242 3.35 15.36 3.90
N GLN A 243 3.22 16.61 3.51
CA GLN A 243 2.82 17.71 4.37
C GLN A 243 1.44 18.20 3.95
N CYS A 244 0.54 18.41 4.91
CA CYS A 244 -0.78 18.97 4.68
C CYS A 244 -0.95 20.23 5.53
N LEU A 245 -1.49 21.27 4.91
CA LEU A 245 -1.81 22.53 5.55
C LEU A 245 -3.32 22.66 5.70
N THR A 246 -3.75 22.84 6.94
CA THR A 246 -5.14 23.10 7.32
C THR A 246 -5.21 24.49 7.97
N PRO A 247 -6.41 25.08 8.17
CA PRO A 247 -6.55 26.38 8.82
C PRO A 247 -5.93 26.47 10.22
N ARG A 248 -5.74 25.32 10.89
CA ARG A 248 -5.30 25.26 12.30
C ARG A 248 -4.04 24.46 12.53
N ASN A 249 -3.56 23.69 11.56
CA ASN A 249 -2.45 22.77 11.76
C ASN A 249 -1.66 22.57 10.48
N VAL A 250 -0.36 22.32 10.67
CA VAL A 250 0.52 21.63 9.73
C VAL A 250 0.58 20.17 10.15
N ILE A 251 0.30 19.27 9.22
CA ILE A 251 0.39 17.82 9.42
C ILE A 251 1.55 17.33 8.57
N GLU A 252 2.52 16.65 9.17
CA GLU A 252 3.72 16.16 8.49
C GLU A 252 3.84 14.66 8.65
N ILE A 253 4.14 13.99 7.55
CA ILE A 253 4.32 12.56 7.48
C ILE A 253 5.63 12.27 6.78
N THR A 254 6.44 11.42 7.41
CA THR A 254 7.59 10.78 6.78
C THR A 254 7.36 9.29 6.83
N TYR A 255 7.07 8.68 5.68
CA TYR A 255 6.74 7.27 5.62
C TYR A 255 7.98 6.40 5.81
N PRO A 256 7.85 5.25 6.50
CA PRO A 256 6.64 4.75 7.16
C PRO A 256 6.57 5.11 8.68
N GLY A 257 7.41 6.01 9.18
CA GLY A 257 7.78 6.07 10.60
C GLY A 257 7.41 7.31 11.41
N SER A 258 7.12 8.46 10.80
CA SER A 258 6.86 9.71 11.54
C SER A 258 5.54 10.37 11.13
N PHE A 259 4.79 10.82 12.14
CA PHE A 259 3.58 11.62 12.01
C PHE A 259 3.60 12.75 13.03
N ARG A 260 3.50 14.00 12.56
CA ARG A 260 3.50 15.19 13.41
C ARG A 260 2.29 16.06 13.10
N ILE A 261 1.65 16.57 14.14
CA ILE A 261 0.68 17.67 14.03
C ILE A 261 1.22 18.85 14.81
N THR A 262 1.44 19.96 14.09
CA THR A 262 1.88 21.23 14.64
C THR A 262 0.74 22.22 14.48
N PRO A 263 0.08 22.66 15.57
CA PRO A 263 -0.92 23.71 15.52
C PRO A 263 -0.33 25.00 14.97
N LEU A 264 -1.05 25.64 14.07
CA LEU A 264 -0.81 27.03 13.69
C LEU A 264 -1.38 27.90 14.82
N GLY A 265 -0.58 28.83 15.32
CA GLY A 265 -0.97 29.71 16.40
C GLY A 265 -2.28 30.45 16.15
N ARG A 266 -2.93 30.84 17.24
CA ARG A 266 -4.13 31.66 17.17
C ARG A 266 -3.76 33.10 16.81
N GLN A 267 -4.64 33.77 16.08
CA GLN A 267 -4.58 35.21 15.92
C GLN A 267 -5.64 35.85 16.81
N PHE A 268 -5.32 37.00 17.41
CA PHE A 268 -6.30 37.87 18.07
C PHE A 268 -6.07 39.30 17.62
N ALA A 269 -7.15 39.94 17.16
CA ALA A 269 -7.12 41.27 16.53
C ALA A 269 -6.04 41.41 15.41
N GLY A 270 -5.82 40.34 14.63
CA GLY A 270 -4.83 40.31 13.55
C GLY A 270 -3.38 40.10 13.99
N ILE A 271 -3.11 40.00 15.29
CA ILE A 271 -1.77 39.75 15.83
C ILE A 271 -1.60 38.24 16.11
N PRO A 272 -0.58 37.59 15.52
CA PRO A 272 -0.25 36.20 15.85
C PRO A 272 0.21 36.08 17.30
N PHE A 273 -0.45 35.23 18.10
CA PHE A 273 -0.04 34.99 19.49
C PHE A 273 1.39 34.46 19.59
N ASP A 274 1.82 33.63 18.62
CA ASP A 274 3.16 33.04 18.61
C ASP A 274 4.28 34.08 18.42
N LYS A 275 3.95 35.29 17.91
CA LYS A 275 4.90 36.42 17.86
C LYS A 275 5.13 37.06 19.24
N ILE A 276 4.16 36.96 20.15
CA ILE A 276 4.20 37.60 21.48
C ILE A 276 4.67 36.59 22.53
N PHE A 277 4.19 35.35 22.44
CA PHE A 277 4.52 34.26 23.35
C PHE A 277 5.17 33.15 22.52
N ASN A 278 6.49 33.00 22.65
CA ASN A 278 7.24 31.93 22.00
C ASN A 278 6.88 30.57 22.63
N ASN A 279 5.72 30.04 22.29
CA ASN A 279 5.20 28.80 22.81
C ASN A 279 5.12 27.80 21.65
N GLN A 280 6.21 27.07 21.42
CA GLN A 280 6.22 25.93 20.50
C GLN A 280 5.37 24.79 21.09
N ARG A 281 4.04 24.92 21.03
CA ARG A 281 3.13 23.86 21.44
C ARG A 281 3.03 22.83 20.32
N GLN A 282 3.85 21.80 20.39
CA GLN A 282 3.66 20.61 19.58
C GLN A 282 2.44 19.83 20.11
N ALA A 283 1.41 19.63 19.27
CA ALA A 283 0.19 18.97 19.73
C ALA A 283 0.30 17.44 19.78
N SER A 284 1.05 16.85 18.85
CA SER A 284 1.23 15.39 18.81
C SER A 284 2.39 15.00 17.91
N GLU A 285 3.22 14.06 18.37
CA GLU A 285 4.22 13.36 17.57
C GLU A 285 4.04 11.87 17.78
N THR A 286 3.96 11.13 16.68
CA THR A 286 4.02 9.67 16.69
C THR A 286 5.23 9.28 15.87
N ASN A 287 6.30 8.89 16.57
CA ASN A 287 7.47 8.28 15.95
C ASN A 287 7.49 6.81 16.31
N TYR A 288 7.44 5.96 15.29
CA TYR A 288 7.60 4.53 15.49
C TYR A 288 9.10 4.21 15.51
N THR A 289 9.69 4.22 16.70
CA THR A 289 11.12 3.94 16.88
C THR A 289 11.38 2.44 16.71
N THR A 290 12.37 2.08 15.88
CA THR A 290 12.77 0.67 15.71
C THR A 290 13.42 0.08 16.97
N ALA A 291 13.77 0.91 17.96
CA ALA A 291 14.42 0.49 19.20
C ALA A 291 13.54 -0.38 20.11
N THR A 292 12.21 -0.26 20.03
CA THR A 292 11.30 -1.08 20.84
C THR A 292 10.65 -2.18 19.98
N PRO A 293 10.87 -3.47 20.26
CA PRO A 293 10.38 -4.57 19.43
C PRO A 293 8.89 -4.88 19.71
N VAL A 294 8.01 -3.97 19.32
CA VAL A 294 6.55 -4.15 19.35
C VAL A 294 5.98 -4.23 17.94
N ALA A 295 4.83 -4.88 17.76
CA ALA A 295 4.22 -5.09 16.44
C ALA A 295 3.99 -3.79 15.64
N GLY A 296 3.72 -2.66 16.31
CA GLY A 296 3.57 -1.36 15.65
C GLY A 296 4.88 -0.79 15.07
N ASN A 297 6.03 -1.27 15.54
CA ASN A 297 7.35 -0.86 15.08
C ASN A 297 7.93 -1.83 14.03
N ASN A 298 7.19 -2.89 13.68
CA ASN A 298 7.60 -3.81 12.63
C ASN A 298 7.39 -3.15 11.26
N PRO A 299 8.41 -3.07 10.38
CA PRO A 299 8.31 -2.45 9.06
C PRO A 299 7.15 -3.01 8.21
N VAL A 300 6.90 -4.32 8.26
CA VAL A 300 5.80 -4.98 7.52
C VAL A 300 4.43 -4.41 7.93
N VAL A 301 4.30 -3.98 9.19
CA VAL A 301 3.09 -3.33 9.71
C VAL A 301 3.06 -1.86 9.33
N GLN A 302 4.18 -1.15 9.46
CA GLN A 302 4.24 0.29 9.19
C GLN A 302 3.99 0.62 7.71
N TYR A 303 4.52 -0.18 6.79
CA TYR A 303 4.24 -0.07 5.36
C TYR A 303 2.82 -0.53 4.97
N GLY A 304 2.10 -1.22 5.87
CA GLY A 304 0.71 -1.62 5.68
C GLY A 304 0.49 -3.03 5.13
N TYR A 305 1.54 -3.78 4.76
CA TYR A 305 1.42 -5.13 4.18
C TYR A 305 0.58 -6.08 5.05
N ARG A 306 0.83 -6.10 6.37
CA ARG A 306 0.06 -6.96 7.29
C ARG A 306 -1.43 -6.63 7.27
N ASP A 307 -1.78 -5.35 7.28
CA ASP A 307 -3.16 -4.89 7.37
C ASP A 307 -3.91 -5.06 6.04
N GLU A 308 -3.17 -4.98 4.94
CA GLU A 308 -3.62 -5.26 3.58
C GLU A 308 -3.94 -6.74 3.36
N ILE A 309 -2.99 -7.64 3.67
CA ILE A 309 -3.19 -9.09 3.58
C ILE A 309 -4.31 -9.53 4.53
N ARG A 310 -4.35 -8.98 5.75
CA ARG A 310 -5.43 -9.28 6.71
C ARG A 310 -6.79 -8.90 6.14
N TYR A 311 -6.90 -7.75 5.48
CA TYR A 311 -8.15 -7.34 4.84
C TYR A 311 -8.57 -8.34 3.76
N PHE A 312 -7.66 -8.72 2.85
CA PHE A 312 -7.92 -9.71 1.81
C PHE A 312 -8.41 -11.04 2.39
N VAL A 313 -7.64 -11.64 3.30
CA VAL A 313 -7.97 -12.94 3.91
C VAL A 313 -9.32 -12.90 4.63
N THR A 314 -9.61 -11.80 5.34
CA THR A 314 -10.90 -11.62 6.04
C THR A 314 -12.07 -11.52 5.05
N GLN A 315 -11.92 -10.80 3.93
CA GLN A 315 -12.97 -10.71 2.92
C GLN A 315 -13.24 -12.08 2.27
N VAL A 316 -12.18 -12.82 1.93
CA VAL A 316 -12.29 -14.18 1.36
C VAL A 316 -13.02 -15.13 2.31
N GLN A 317 -12.65 -15.11 3.59
CA GLN A 317 -13.32 -15.90 4.64
C GLN A 317 -14.81 -15.59 4.76
N GLN A 318 -15.18 -14.33 4.57
CA GLN A 318 -16.55 -13.86 4.71
C GLN A 318 -17.34 -13.91 3.39
N GLY A 319 -16.71 -14.31 2.28
CA GLY A 319 -17.34 -14.28 0.95
C GLY A 319 -17.75 -12.87 0.51
N LYS A 320 -16.98 -11.85 0.88
CA LYS A 320 -17.29 -10.44 0.64
C LYS A 320 -16.44 -9.81 -0.45
N MET A 321 -17.00 -8.80 -1.11
CA MET A 321 -16.33 -7.99 -2.13
C MET A 321 -15.13 -7.21 -1.58
N LEU A 322 -14.09 -7.07 -2.38
CA LEU A 322 -12.85 -6.36 -2.05
C LEU A 322 -12.94 -4.83 -2.26
N HIS A 323 -14.08 -4.22 -1.93
CA HIS A 323 -14.43 -2.81 -2.19
C HIS A 323 -13.37 -1.73 -1.86
N ARG A 324 -12.53 -1.91 -0.82
CA ARG A 324 -11.50 -0.92 -0.45
C ARG A 324 -10.33 -0.83 -1.43
N ALA A 325 -10.14 -1.85 -2.26
CA ALA A 325 -8.98 -2.00 -3.13
C ALA A 325 -9.33 -2.78 -4.41
N SER A 326 -10.59 -2.74 -4.84
CA SER A 326 -11.00 -3.30 -6.13
C SER A 326 -10.39 -2.49 -7.28
N PRO A 327 -10.27 -3.04 -8.50
CA PRO A 327 -9.70 -2.35 -9.66
C PRO A 327 -10.30 -0.95 -9.90
N ALA A 328 -11.62 -0.81 -9.76
CA ALA A 328 -12.33 0.46 -9.93
C ALA A 328 -11.88 1.56 -8.94
N THR A 329 -11.30 1.19 -7.80
CA THR A 329 -10.79 2.16 -6.82
C THR A 329 -9.52 2.89 -7.29
N PHE A 330 -8.94 2.48 -8.42
CA PHE A 330 -7.68 3.00 -8.95
C PHE A 330 -7.84 3.65 -10.33
N THR A 331 -9.06 3.85 -10.82
CA THR A 331 -9.35 4.45 -12.13
C THR A 331 -8.60 5.76 -12.33
N ASP A 332 -8.75 6.73 -11.42
CA ASP A 332 -8.06 8.02 -11.52
C ASP A 332 -6.53 7.90 -11.35
N THR A 333 -6.07 6.90 -10.60
CA THR A 333 -4.63 6.64 -10.42
C THR A 333 -4.01 6.23 -11.74
N PHE A 334 -4.54 5.20 -12.39
CA PHE A 334 -3.97 4.70 -13.64
C PHE A 334 -4.20 5.67 -14.80
N ARG A 335 -5.31 6.40 -14.82
CA ARG A 335 -5.54 7.47 -15.79
C ARG A 335 -4.45 8.54 -15.70
N LEU A 336 -4.19 9.08 -14.50
CA LEU A 336 -3.15 10.09 -14.32
C LEU A 336 -1.75 9.53 -14.61
N LEU A 337 -1.44 8.30 -14.23
CA LEU A 337 -0.15 7.67 -14.54
C LEU A 337 0.08 7.57 -16.05
N ASP A 338 -0.92 7.14 -16.82
CA ASP A 338 -0.84 7.07 -18.28
C ASP A 338 -0.69 8.47 -18.91
N GLU A 339 -1.45 9.45 -18.43
CA GLU A 339 -1.31 10.85 -18.88
C GLU A 339 0.12 11.37 -18.63
N LEU A 340 0.68 11.13 -17.45
CA LEU A 340 2.06 11.54 -17.13
C LEU A 340 3.07 10.83 -18.04
N LYS A 341 2.88 9.54 -18.31
CA LYS A 341 3.74 8.78 -19.24
C LYS A 341 3.73 9.37 -20.65
N GLN A 342 2.56 9.73 -21.16
CA GLN A 342 2.43 10.34 -22.48
C GLN A 342 3.17 11.69 -22.57
N VAL A 343 3.19 12.47 -21.49
CA VAL A 343 3.88 13.76 -21.47
C VAL A 343 5.41 13.62 -21.38
N ILE A 344 5.92 12.58 -20.71
CA ILE A 344 7.38 12.39 -20.55
C ILE A 344 8.05 11.73 -21.76
N GLY A 345 7.30 11.04 -22.62
CA GLY A 345 7.79 10.33 -23.79
C GLY A 345 7.99 8.84 -23.53
#